data_AF-E5R517-F1
#
_entry.id   AF-E5R517-F1
#
_cell.length_a   1.000
_cell.length_b   1.000
_cell.length_c   1.000
_cell.angle_alpha   90.00
_cell.angle_beta   90.00
_cell.angle_gamma   90.00
#
_symmetry.space_group_name_H-M   'P 1'
#
loop_
_entity.id
_entity.type
_entity.pdbx_description
1 polymer ?
#
loop_
_entity_poly.entity_id
_entity_poly.type
_entity_poly.pdbx_seq_one_letter_code
_entity_poly.pdbx_strand_id
1 'polypeptide(L)'
;MVEAFEKKAKGAAVVAHKLVLAQKENAELRAANKAAMQRRSHKRKRVQKEGTLTVEKGLRLTTLKEFTARSDGIKALKRVRAELGEPTQRRCGRCDEAGHNGRTCKQEVECISK
;
A
#
# COMPACT_ATOMS: atom_id res chain seq x y z
N MET A 1 -53.43 22.94 16.97
CA MET A 1 -52.61 23.29 15.78
C MET A 1 -51.12 23.42 16.11
N VAL A 2 -50.74 24.12 17.18
CA VAL A 2 -49.32 24.37 17.56
C VAL A 2 -48.53 23.07 17.78
N GLU A 3 -49.06 22.09 18.51
CA GLU A 3 -48.37 20.81 18.77
C GLU A 3 -48.07 19.99 17.51
N ALA A 4 -48.91 20.09 16.48
CA ALA A 4 -48.70 19.41 15.22
C ALA A 4 -47.52 20.01 14.45
N PHE A 5 -47.32 21.33 14.54
CA PHE A 5 -46.16 22.00 13.97
C PHE A 5 -44.87 21.66 14.74
N GLU A 6 -44.91 21.57 16.07
CA GLU A 6 -43.75 21.17 16.86
C GLU A 6 -43.28 19.75 16.53
N LYS A 7 -44.21 18.80 16.39
CA LYS A 7 -43.88 17.42 15.98
C LYS A 7 -43.21 17.39 14.61
N LYS A 8 -43.70 18.20 13.65
CA LYS A 8 -43.09 18.36 12.32
C LYS A 8 -41.70 19.01 12.40
N ALA A 9 -41.53 20.04 13.21
CA ALA A 9 -40.23 20.72 13.40
C ALA A 9 -39.18 19.77 13.99
N LYS A 10 -39.56 18.95 14.97
CA LYS A 10 -38.70 17.91 15.55
C LYS A 10 -38.32 16.85 14.51
N GLY A 11 -39.27 16.41 13.69
CA GLY A 11 -39.00 15.50 12.57
C GLY A 11 -38.02 16.09 11.54
N ALA A 12 -38.21 17.36 11.17
CA ALA A 12 -37.32 18.08 10.26
C ALA A 12 -35.90 18.21 10.83
N ALA A 13 -35.76 18.49 12.12
CA ALA A 13 -34.45 18.57 12.78
C ALA A 13 -33.70 17.22 12.75
N VAL A 14 -34.40 16.11 12.99
CA VAL A 14 -33.81 14.76 12.91
C VAL A 14 -33.37 14.43 11.48
N VAL A 15 -34.18 14.78 10.48
CA VAL A 15 -33.83 14.59 9.07
C VAL A 15 -32.62 15.44 8.68
N ALA A 16 -32.57 16.69 9.10
CA ALA A 16 -31.44 17.58 8.83
C ALA A 16 -30.13 17.04 9.42
N HIS A 17 -30.15 16.57 10.67
CA HIS A 17 -28.98 15.94 11.29
C HIS A 17 -28.50 14.71 10.51
N LYS A 18 -29.42 13.80 10.15
CA LYS A 18 -29.09 12.62 9.34
C LYS A 18 -28.55 12.99 7.96
N LEU A 19 -29.08 14.04 7.35
CA LEU A 19 -28.62 14.53 6.05
C LEU A 19 -27.19 15.04 6.12
N VAL A 20 -26.82 15.77 7.17
CA VAL A 20 -25.44 16.25 7.38
C VAL A 20 -24.47 15.07 7.52
N LEU A 21 -24.83 14.06 8.31
CA LEU A 21 -24.02 12.84 8.44
C LEU A 21 -23.86 12.13 7.10
N ALA A 22 -24.96 11.93 6.37
CA ALA A 22 -24.93 11.30 5.05
C ALA A 22 -24.10 12.09 4.04
N GLN A 23 -24.15 13.43 4.07
CA GLN A 23 -23.33 14.28 3.22
C GLN A 23 -21.83 14.11 3.52
N LYS A 24 -21.46 14.01 4.79
CA LYS A 24 -20.07 13.77 5.22
C LYS A 24 -19.57 12.41 4.71
N GLU A 25 -20.33 11.35 4.95
CA GLU A 25 -19.99 10.00 4.47
C GLU A 25 -19.88 9.96 2.94
N ASN A 26 -20.79 10.62 2.22
CA ASN A 26 -20.74 10.67 0.76
C ASN A 26 -19.50 11.41 0.26
N ALA A 27 -19.08 12.49 0.93
CA ALA A 27 -17.86 13.21 0.61
C ALA A 27 -16.61 12.33 0.82
N GLU A 28 -16.54 11.61 1.95
CA GLU A 28 -15.46 10.66 2.26
C GLU A 28 -15.39 9.52 1.23
N LEU A 29 -16.53 8.91 0.90
CA LEU A 29 -16.64 7.87 -0.11
C LEU A 29 -16.21 8.36 -1.50
N ARG A 30 -16.61 9.57 -1.90
CA ARG A 30 -16.18 10.18 -3.17
C ARG A 30 -14.67 10.44 -3.20
N ALA A 31 -14.10 10.92 -2.10
CA ALA A 31 -12.66 11.12 -1.98
C ALA A 31 -11.89 9.79 -2.09
N ALA A 32 -12.34 8.75 -1.37
CA ALA A 32 -11.77 7.41 -1.43
C ALA A 32 -11.85 6.81 -2.84
N ASN A 33 -13.01 6.92 -3.51
CA ASN A 33 -13.18 6.45 -4.89
C ASN A 33 -12.26 7.19 -5.87
N LYS A 34 -12.13 8.51 -5.74
CA LYS A 34 -11.20 9.30 -6.56
C LYS A 34 -9.76 8.84 -6.36
N ALA A 35 -9.34 8.62 -5.11
CA ALA A 35 -8.01 8.11 -4.80
C ALA A 35 -7.78 6.69 -5.37
N ALA A 36 -8.76 5.79 -5.24
CA ALA A 36 -8.69 4.44 -5.80
C ALA A 36 -8.59 4.46 -7.34
N MET A 37 -9.39 5.30 -7.99
CA MET A 37 -9.34 5.50 -9.44
C MET A 37 -7.98 6.04 -9.90
N GLN A 38 -7.42 7.03 -9.18
CA GLN A 38 -6.09 7.55 -9.47
C GLN A 38 -5.02 6.47 -9.31
N ARG A 39 -5.05 5.67 -8.23
CA ARG A 39 -4.13 4.54 -8.03
C ARG A 39 -4.24 3.53 -9.17
N ARG A 40 -5.46 3.16 -9.57
CA ARG A 40 -5.70 2.24 -10.70
C ARG A 40 -5.15 2.81 -12.01
N SER A 41 -5.38 4.09 -12.27
CA SER A 41 -4.86 4.80 -13.45
C SER A 41 -3.33 4.85 -13.45
N HIS A 42 -2.70 5.19 -12.32
CA HIS A 42 -1.25 5.20 -12.16
C HIS A 42 -0.66 3.80 -12.36
N LYS A 43 -1.26 2.76 -11.79
CA LYS A 43 -0.84 1.38 -11.99
C LYS A 43 -0.98 0.95 -13.45
N ARG A 44 -2.07 1.30 -14.13
CA ARG A 44 -2.27 1.03 -15.57
C ARG A 44 -1.23 1.75 -16.42
N LYS A 45 -0.97 3.05 -16.17
CA LYS A 45 0.08 3.81 -16.84
C LYS A 45 1.47 3.22 -16.58
N ARG A 46 1.75 2.76 -15.35
CA ARG A 46 2.99 2.06 -15.00
C ARG A 46 3.12 0.77 -15.81
N VAL A 47 2.10 -0.06 -15.90
CA VAL A 47 2.09 -1.28 -16.72
C VAL A 47 2.30 -0.96 -18.21
N GLN A 48 1.67 0.10 -18.74
CA GLN A 48 1.89 0.54 -20.12
C GLN A 48 3.32 1.05 -20.36
N LYS A 49 3.87 1.87 -19.45
CA LYS A 49 5.25 2.40 -19.53
C LYS A 49 6.31 1.32 -19.35
N GLU A 50 6.04 0.32 -18.51
CA GLU A 50 6.86 -0.88 -18.38
C GLU A 50 6.71 -1.84 -19.57
N GLY A 51 5.83 -1.50 -20.52
CA GLY A 51 5.59 -2.24 -21.75
C GLY A 51 4.86 -3.56 -21.53
N THR A 52 4.21 -4.06 -22.58
CA THR A 52 3.89 -5.48 -22.68
C THR A 52 5.20 -6.23 -22.83
N LEU A 53 5.79 -6.64 -21.70
CA LEU A 53 6.79 -7.71 -21.69
C LEU A 53 6.07 -8.98 -22.13
N THR A 54 5.94 -9.16 -23.44
CA THR A 54 5.43 -10.41 -24.01
C THR A 54 6.35 -11.53 -23.55
N VAL A 55 5.81 -12.74 -23.37
CA VAL A 55 6.60 -13.91 -22.95
C VAL A 55 7.84 -14.07 -23.81
N GLU A 56 7.70 -13.82 -25.12
CA GLU A 56 8.81 -13.84 -26.09
C GLU A 56 9.87 -12.76 -25.82
N LYS A 57 9.47 -11.49 -25.58
CA LYS A 57 10.42 -10.42 -25.22
C LYS A 57 11.10 -10.69 -23.87
N GLY A 58 10.36 -11.28 -22.93
CA GLY A 58 10.89 -11.76 -21.66
C GLY A 58 11.96 -12.82 -21.85
N LEU A 59 11.68 -13.84 -22.68
CA LEU A 59 12.63 -14.90 -23.00
C LEU A 59 13.89 -14.35 -23.66
N ARG A 60 13.75 -13.48 -24.66
CA ARG A 60 14.89 -12.85 -25.35
C ARG A 60 15.79 -12.04 -24.41
N LEU A 61 15.20 -11.34 -23.44
CA LEU A 61 15.97 -10.61 -22.42
C LEU A 61 16.68 -11.54 -21.44
N THR A 62 16.11 -12.70 -21.14
CA THR A 62 16.74 -13.70 -20.27
C THR A 62 17.88 -14.40 -21.00
N THR A 63 17.68 -14.82 -22.26
CA THR A 63 18.73 -15.44 -23.08
C THR A 63 19.89 -14.49 -23.34
N LEU A 64 19.61 -13.20 -23.63
CA LEU A 64 20.66 -12.18 -23.74
C LEU A 64 21.46 -12.05 -22.44
N LYS A 65 20.80 -11.99 -21.28
CA LYS A 65 21.49 -11.91 -19.98
C LYS A 65 22.33 -13.15 -19.66
N GLU A 66 21.82 -14.33 -19.99
CA GLU A 66 22.56 -15.58 -19.81
C GLU A 66 23.76 -15.71 -20.74
N PHE A 67 23.66 -15.14 -21.94
CA PHE A 67 24.76 -15.08 -22.89
C PHE A 67 25.82 -14.06 -22.43
N THR A 68 25.42 -12.86 -22.03
CA THR A 68 26.35 -11.84 -21.48
C THR A 68 27.01 -12.31 -20.17
N ALA A 69 26.28 -13.03 -19.31
CA ALA A 69 26.85 -13.59 -18.09
C ALA A 69 27.85 -14.72 -18.35
N ARG A 70 27.73 -15.41 -19.50
CA ARG A 70 28.68 -16.44 -19.95
C ARG A 70 29.89 -15.85 -20.69
N SER A 71 29.72 -14.75 -21.41
CA SER A 71 30.81 -14.10 -22.14
C SER A 71 31.75 -13.30 -21.25
N ASP A 72 31.25 -12.69 -20.18
CA ASP A 72 32.02 -11.64 -19.51
C ASP A 72 32.83 -12.15 -18.31
N GLY A 73 32.62 -13.36 -17.79
CA GLY A 73 33.31 -13.88 -16.59
C GLY A 73 33.12 -13.04 -15.30
N ILE A 74 32.52 -11.86 -15.43
CA ILE A 74 32.23 -10.89 -14.38
C ILE A 74 30.82 -11.22 -13.89
N LYS A 75 30.75 -11.70 -12.65
CA LYS A 75 29.51 -11.95 -11.90
C LYS A 75 28.58 -10.75 -12.10
N ALA A 76 27.43 -11.00 -12.74
CA ALA A 76 26.41 -10.00 -13.02
C ALA A 76 26.20 -9.10 -11.79
N LEU A 77 26.51 -7.82 -11.94
CA LEU A 77 26.27 -6.81 -10.91
C LEU A 77 24.79 -6.89 -10.52
N LYS A 78 24.55 -7.41 -9.31
CA LYS A 78 23.22 -7.43 -8.70
C LYS A 78 22.68 -6.02 -8.79
N ARG A 79 21.48 -5.86 -9.36
CA ARG A 79 20.76 -4.59 -9.44
C ARG A 79 20.79 -3.94 -8.06
N VAL A 80 21.67 -2.94 -7.90
CA VAL A 80 21.69 -2.09 -6.72
C VAL A 80 20.40 -1.31 -6.78
N ARG A 81 19.47 -1.66 -5.89
CA ARG A 81 18.31 -0.82 -5.60
C ARG A 81 18.89 0.52 -5.16
N ALA A 82 18.48 1.59 -5.86
CA ALA A 82 18.94 2.94 -5.62
C ALA A 82 19.06 3.24 -4.12
N GLU A 83 20.19 3.84 -3.80
CA GLU A 83 20.69 4.27 -2.51
C GLU A 83 19.57 4.75 -1.56
N LEU A 84 19.33 3.97 -0.52
CA LEU A 84 18.64 4.44 0.69
C LEU A 84 19.16 3.61 1.87
N GLY A 85 20.26 4.08 2.45
CA GLY A 85 20.88 3.54 3.66
C GLY A 85 21.59 2.20 3.46
N GLU A 86 22.65 1.97 4.23
CA GLU A 86 23.12 0.60 4.46
C GLU A 86 21.91 -0.27 4.84
N PRO A 87 21.83 -1.54 4.36
CA PRO A 87 20.82 -2.46 4.84
C PRO A 87 21.01 -2.58 6.35
N THR A 88 20.20 -1.86 7.12
CA THR A 88 20.20 -1.92 8.57
C THR A 88 20.08 -3.38 8.93
N GLN A 89 21.08 -3.89 9.67
CA GLN A 89 21.10 -5.27 10.11
C GLN A 89 19.74 -5.58 10.73
N ARG A 90 19.08 -6.64 10.25
CA ARG A 90 17.75 -7.01 10.74
C ARG A 90 17.81 -7.23 12.24
N ARG A 91 17.09 -6.38 12.98
CA ARG A 91 16.90 -6.47 14.43
C ARG A 91 15.61 -7.22 14.73
N CYS A 92 15.59 -7.90 15.87
CA CYS A 92 14.43 -8.59 16.39
C CYS A 92 13.37 -7.58 16.82
N GLY A 93 12.16 -7.60 16.26
CA GLY A 93 11.09 -6.68 16.65
C GLY A 93 10.52 -6.86 18.06
N ARG A 94 11.11 -7.75 18.88
CA ARG A 94 10.77 -7.93 20.30
C ARG A 94 11.82 -7.34 21.24
N CYS A 95 13.11 -7.53 20.94
CA CYS A 95 14.21 -7.12 21.82
C CYS A 95 15.25 -6.19 21.15
N ASP A 96 15.02 -5.80 19.89
CA ASP A 96 15.88 -4.94 19.06
C ASP A 96 17.34 -5.42 18.89
N GLU A 97 17.65 -6.65 19.29
CA GLU A 97 18.94 -7.30 19.07
C GLU A 97 19.04 -7.90 17.66
N ALA A 98 20.25 -7.93 17.11
CA ALA A 98 20.51 -8.59 15.83
C ALA A 98 20.78 -10.10 16.00
N GLY A 99 20.70 -10.86 14.91
CA GLY A 99 21.05 -12.29 14.89
C GLY A 99 19.88 -13.25 15.12
N HIS A 100 18.68 -12.75 15.43
CA HIS A 100 17.46 -13.56 15.52
C HIS A 100 16.21 -12.75 15.14
N ASN A 101 15.07 -13.43 15.02
CA ASN A 101 13.77 -12.80 14.73
C ASN A 101 12.85 -12.98 15.95
N GLY A 102 11.78 -12.18 16.08
CA GLY A 102 10.79 -12.28 17.14
C GLY A 102 10.23 -13.69 17.34
N ARG A 103 10.13 -14.50 16.29
CA ARG A 103 9.69 -15.91 16.38
C ARG A 103 10.65 -16.82 17.16
N THR A 104 11.94 -16.52 17.16
CA THR A 104 12.99 -17.28 17.86
C THR A 104 13.57 -16.50 19.03
N CYS A 105 12.95 -15.37 19.39
CA CYS A 105 13.35 -14.57 20.51
C CYS A 105 13.02 -15.29 21.81
N LYS A 106 14.01 -15.44 22.68
CA LYS A 106 13.88 -16.07 24.01
C LYS A 106 13.33 -15.09 25.05
N GLN A 107 13.16 -13.81 24.71
CA GLN A 107 12.51 -12.85 25.57
C GLN A 107 10.99 -12.96 25.41
N GLU A 108 10.31 -13.31 26.50
CA GLU A 108 8.87 -13.15 26.64
C GLU A 108 8.60 -11.66 26.86
N VAL A 109 8.19 -10.95 25.81
CA VAL A 109 7.72 -9.57 25.96
C VAL A 109 6.26 -9.65 26.36
N GLU A 110 5.94 -9.23 27.58
CA GLU A 110 4.57 -8.89 27.96
C GLU A 110 4.09 -7.76 27.03
N CYS A 111 3.14 -8.09 26.16
CA CYS A 111 2.53 -7.13 25.25
C CYS A 111 1.82 -6.03 26.04
N ILE A 112 2.47 -4.90 26.30
CA ILE A 112 1.76 -3.69 26.68
C ILE A 112 1.20 -3.08 25.40
N SER A 113 -0.04 -3.45 25.08
CA SER A 113 -0.85 -2.77 24.09
C SER A 113 -1.09 -1.31 24.50
N LYS A 114 -0.80 -0.38 23.59
CA LYS A 114 -1.38 0.97 23.54
C LYS A 114 -1.75 1.29 22.10
#